data_AF-A0A166QMT6-F1
#
_entry.id   AF-A0A166QMT6-F1
#
_cell.length_a   1.000
_cell.length_b   1.000
_cell.length_c   1.000
_cell.angle_alpha   90.00
_cell.angle_beta   90.00
_cell.angle_gamma   90.00
#
_symmetry.space_group_name_H-M   'P 1'
#
loop_
_entity.id
_entity.type
_entity.pdbx_description
1 polymer ?
#
loop_
_entity_poly.entity_id
_entity_poly.type
_entity_poly.pdbx_seq_one_letter_code
_entity_poly.pdbx_strand_id
1 'polypeptide(L)'
;MTTSSRPHWTRETLAYLADPRRRTAVVAGTLATIGLVVFGVYAVVGGPPPKVEAVVYFDPAATAAEKDAVRAACPTVGNAVQQPRDTNGLATSRVYPLRYDISRASSADRAAIYRCVQGQPKVVGMSEFTQGE
;
A
#
# COMPACT_ATOMS: atom_id res chain seq x y z
N MET A 1 8.27 66.23 7.01
CA MET A 1 7.89 65.46 5.80
C MET A 1 8.85 64.28 5.68
N THR A 2 8.39 63.06 5.97
CA THR A 2 9.20 61.83 5.86
C THR A 2 9.03 61.24 4.47
N THR A 3 10.06 61.37 3.64
CA THR A 3 10.09 60.80 2.29
C THR A 3 10.40 59.31 2.41
N SER A 4 9.39 58.45 2.30
CA SER A 4 9.56 57.00 2.20
C SER A 4 10.18 56.67 0.84
N SER A 5 11.49 56.42 0.82
CA SER A 5 12.20 55.96 -0.37
C SER A 5 11.85 54.49 -0.61
N ARG A 6 10.95 54.23 -1.58
CA ARG A 6 10.60 52.85 -1.97
C ARG A 6 11.86 52.16 -2.52
N PRO A 7 12.24 50.99 -2.00
CA PRO A 7 13.50 50.37 -2.37
C PRO A 7 13.49 49.88 -3.82
N HIS A 8 14.57 50.15 -4.54
CA HIS A 8 14.73 49.96 -5.99
C HIS A 8 14.44 48.53 -6.47
N TRP A 9 14.68 47.51 -5.64
CA TRP A 9 14.38 46.10 -5.95
C TRP A 9 12.90 45.82 -6.23
N THR A 10 11.98 46.65 -5.72
CA THR A 10 10.55 46.52 -5.99
C THR A 10 10.19 46.94 -7.42
N ARG A 11 10.95 47.87 -8.02
CA ARG A 11 10.71 48.32 -9.40
C ARG A 11 11.24 47.34 -10.43
N GLU A 12 12.41 46.75 -10.17
CA GLU A 12 13.01 45.74 -11.06
C GLU A 12 12.21 44.45 -11.09
N THR A 13 11.71 43.99 -9.94
CA THR A 13 10.83 42.80 -9.87
C THR A 13 9.49 43.03 -10.57
N LEU A 14 8.90 44.23 -10.45
CA LEU A 14 7.68 44.60 -11.19
C LEU A 14 7.90 44.67 -12.71
N ALA A 15 9.04 45.22 -13.15
CA ALA A 15 9.41 45.26 -14.57
C ALA A 15 9.69 43.86 -15.13
N TYR A 16 10.29 42.97 -14.32
CA TYR A 16 10.57 41.59 -14.70
C TYR A 16 9.30 40.74 -14.87
N LEU A 17 8.26 41.01 -14.07
CA LEU A 17 6.95 40.35 -14.15
C LEU A 17 6.00 40.97 -15.20
N ALA A 18 6.36 42.13 -15.77
CA ALA A 18 5.57 42.78 -16.82
C ALA A 18 5.69 42.08 -18.18
N ASP A 19 6.75 41.29 -18.40
CA ASP A 19 6.90 40.47 -19.60
C ASP A 19 5.99 39.23 -19.51
N PRO A 20 4.97 39.11 -20.38
CA PRO A 20 3.98 38.04 -20.29
C PRO A 20 4.58 36.64 -20.43
N ARG A 21 5.69 36.48 -21.18
CA ARG A 21 6.36 35.18 -21.35
C ARG A 21 7.15 34.75 -20.11
N ARG A 22 7.74 35.72 -19.41
CA ARG A 22 8.46 35.45 -18.16
C ARG A 22 7.50 35.20 -17.01
N ARG A 23 6.38 35.92 -16.99
CA ARG A 23 5.29 35.71 -16.03
C ARG A 23 4.68 34.31 -16.18
N THR A 24 4.42 33.84 -17.39
CA THR A 24 3.92 32.48 -17.60
C THR A 24 4.93 31.42 -17.17
N ALA A 25 6.22 31.62 -17.43
CA ALA A 25 7.27 30.71 -16.98
C ALA A 25 7.36 30.63 -15.44
N VAL A 26 7.26 31.77 -14.74
CA VAL A 26 7.25 31.80 -13.26
C VAL A 26 6.01 31.13 -12.68
N VAL A 27 4.84 31.36 -13.26
CA VAL A 27 3.58 30.72 -12.83
C VAL A 27 3.64 29.21 -13.07
N ALA A 28 4.10 28.78 -14.24
CA ALA A 28 4.27 27.36 -14.57
C ALA A 28 5.29 26.69 -13.64
N GLY A 29 6.42 27.34 -13.38
CA GLY A 29 7.43 26.85 -12.44
C GLY A 29 6.86 26.69 -11.03
N THR A 30 6.13 27.70 -10.54
CA THR A 30 5.47 27.65 -9.23
C THR A 30 4.46 26.51 -9.14
N LEU A 31 3.60 26.36 -10.14
CA LEU A 31 2.61 25.27 -10.19
C LEU A 31 3.28 23.89 -10.25
N ALA A 32 4.36 23.74 -11.01
CA ALA A 32 5.12 22.50 -11.09
C ALA A 32 5.74 22.14 -9.73
N THR A 33 6.35 23.11 -9.03
CA THR A 33 6.90 22.87 -7.69
C THR A 33 5.83 22.51 -6.68
N ILE A 34 4.67 23.18 -6.69
CA ILE A 34 3.54 22.84 -5.81
C ILE A 34 3.07 21.42 -6.10
N GLY A 35 2.91 21.06 -7.38
CA GLY A 35 2.53 19.70 -7.79
C GLY A 35 3.52 18.63 -7.29
N LEU A 36 4.82 18.90 -7.38
CA LEU A 36 5.87 17.99 -6.92
C LEU A 36 5.86 17.81 -5.40
N VAL A 37 5.66 18.89 -4.64
CA VAL A 37 5.54 18.84 -3.18
C VAL A 37 4.29 18.07 -2.76
N VAL A 38 3.13 18.37 -3.35
CA VAL A 38 1.87 17.68 -3.05
C VAL A 38 1.96 16.20 -3.38
N PHE A 39 2.52 15.84 -4.54
CA PHE A 39 2.71 14.45 -4.94
C PHE A 39 3.69 13.71 -4.01
N GLY A 40 4.81 14.35 -3.64
CA GLY A 40 5.78 13.77 -2.70
C GLY A 40 5.17 13.51 -1.33
N VAL A 41 4.40 14.46 -0.79
CA VAL A 41 3.68 14.27 0.49
C VAL A 41 2.64 13.15 0.38
N TYR A 42 1.88 13.10 -0.72
CA TYR A 42 0.91 12.03 -0.95
C TYR A 42 1.59 10.65 -1.02
N ALA A 43 2.71 10.53 -1.73
CA ALA A 43 3.45 9.27 -1.85
C ALA A 43 3.97 8.77 -0.50
N VAL A 44 4.38 9.66 0.41
CA VAL A 44 4.93 9.31 1.73
C VAL A 44 3.83 9.00 2.75
N VAL A 45 2.73 9.76 2.75
CA VAL A 45 1.70 9.68 3.82
C VAL A 45 0.51 8.81 3.41
N GLY A 46 0.17 8.78 2.13
CA GLY A 46 -1.03 8.16 1.58
C GLY A 46 -0.77 7.30 0.36
N GLY A 47 0.47 6.85 0.16
CA GLY A 47 0.81 5.86 -0.85
C GLY A 47 -0.14 4.67 -0.77
N PRO A 48 -0.39 3.96 -1.90
CA PRO A 48 -1.31 2.83 -1.90
C PRO A 48 -0.94 1.88 -0.75
N PRO A 49 -1.91 1.52 0.11
CA PRO A 49 -1.61 0.78 1.33
C PRO A 49 -0.85 -0.50 0.96
N PRO A 50 0.26 -0.81 1.64
CA PRO A 50 1.03 -1.99 1.36
C PRO A 50 0.10 -3.20 1.41
N LYS A 51 0.14 -4.02 0.37
CA LYS A 51 -0.65 -5.23 0.31
C LYS A 51 0.02 -6.24 1.21
N VAL A 52 -0.60 -6.56 2.33
CA VAL A 52 -0.09 -7.56 3.27
C VAL A 52 -0.92 -8.82 3.13
N GLU A 53 -0.25 -9.89 2.74
CA GLU A 53 -0.86 -11.19 2.53
C GLU A 53 -0.29 -12.17 3.54
N ALA A 54 -1.14 -12.95 4.18
CA ALA A 54 -0.70 -14.03 5.03
C ALA A 54 -0.88 -15.37 4.33
N VAL A 55 0.22 -16.10 4.20
CA VAL A 55 0.32 -17.36 3.48
C VAL A 55 0.43 -18.49 4.49
N VAL A 56 -0.41 -19.51 4.32
CA VAL A 56 -0.40 -20.69 5.19
C VAL A 56 0.55 -21.74 4.62
N TYR A 57 1.47 -22.19 5.46
CA TYR A 57 2.37 -23.30 5.17
C TYR A 57 1.75 -24.59 5.67
N PHE A 58 1.62 -25.53 4.75
CA PHE A 58 1.22 -26.89 5.06
C PHE A 58 2.43 -27.81 5.12
N ASP A 59 2.28 -28.91 5.84
CA ASP A 59 3.18 -30.05 5.79
C ASP A 59 3.33 -30.50 4.33
N PRO A 60 4.55 -30.80 3.85
CA PRO A 60 4.77 -31.28 2.48
C PRO A 60 3.98 -32.56 2.14
N ALA A 61 3.61 -33.36 3.13
CA ALA A 61 2.78 -34.55 2.97
C ALA A 61 1.27 -34.25 2.93
N ALA A 62 0.84 -33.00 3.16
CA ALA A 62 -0.58 -32.65 3.18
C ALA A 62 -1.20 -32.75 1.77
N THR A 63 -2.29 -33.51 1.68
CA THR A 63 -3.08 -33.69 0.46
C THR A 63 -3.90 -32.43 0.13
N ALA A 64 -4.34 -32.32 -1.13
CA ALA A 64 -5.20 -31.21 -1.55
C ALA A 64 -6.52 -31.15 -0.75
N ALA A 65 -7.11 -32.30 -0.42
CA ALA A 65 -8.34 -32.39 0.35
C ALA A 65 -8.16 -31.88 1.80
N GLU A 66 -7.03 -32.17 2.43
CA GLU A 66 -6.71 -31.65 3.77
C GLU A 66 -6.51 -30.13 3.75
N LYS A 67 -5.84 -29.60 2.72
CA LYS A 67 -5.68 -28.14 2.55
C LYS A 67 -7.03 -27.45 2.33
N ASP A 68 -7.92 -28.07 1.58
CA ASP A 68 -9.29 -27.59 1.37
C ASP A 68 -10.14 -27.70 2.64
N ALA A 69 -9.92 -28.72 3.48
CA ALA A 69 -10.57 -28.82 4.78
C ALA A 69 -10.15 -27.67 5.72
N VAL A 70 -8.86 -27.31 5.74
CA VAL A 70 -8.36 -26.14 6.50
C VAL A 70 -8.97 -24.84 5.99
N ARG A 71 -9.08 -24.69 4.67
CA ARG A 71 -9.73 -23.54 4.03
C ARG A 71 -11.20 -23.41 4.47
N ALA A 72 -11.92 -24.52 4.55
CA ALA A 72 -13.31 -24.55 5.01
C ALA A 72 -13.44 -24.32 6.52
N ALA A 73 -12.51 -24.85 7.31
CA ALA A 73 -12.52 -24.72 8.77
C ALA A 73 -12.16 -23.32 9.27
N CYS A 74 -11.29 -22.60 8.55
CA CYS A 74 -10.87 -21.25 8.88
C CYS A 74 -11.30 -20.25 7.80
N PRO A 75 -12.59 -19.86 7.75
CA PRO A 75 -13.07 -18.85 6.82
C PRO A 75 -12.54 -17.45 7.17
N THR A 76 -12.86 -16.46 6.33
CA THR A 76 -12.62 -15.03 6.58
C THR A 76 -13.09 -14.61 7.97
N VAL A 77 -12.25 -13.87 8.71
CA VAL A 77 -12.59 -13.27 10.00
C VAL A 77 -12.38 -11.77 9.91
N GLY A 78 -13.45 -10.99 10.09
CA GLY A 78 -13.40 -9.53 10.00
C GLY A 78 -12.80 -9.06 8.68
N ASN A 79 -11.73 -8.26 8.75
CA ASN A 79 -11.01 -7.73 7.59
C ASN A 79 -9.85 -8.62 7.11
N ALA A 80 -9.67 -9.81 7.69
CA ALA A 80 -8.69 -10.79 7.23
C ALA A 80 -9.36 -11.74 6.22
N VAL A 81 -9.33 -11.37 4.94
CA VAL A 81 -10.15 -11.96 3.88
C VAL A 81 -9.43 -13.14 3.24
N GLN A 82 -10.05 -14.31 3.23
CA GLN A 82 -9.52 -15.47 2.53
C GLN A 82 -9.54 -15.22 1.02
N GLN A 83 -8.38 -15.33 0.36
CA GLN A 83 -8.29 -15.20 -1.09
C GLN A 83 -8.87 -16.45 -1.79
N PRO A 84 -9.48 -16.28 -2.98
CA PRO A 84 -9.97 -17.39 -3.78
C PRO A 84 -8.84 -18.36 -4.14
N ARG A 85 -9.22 -19.58 -4.53
CA ARG A 85 -8.26 -20.55 -5.02
C ARG A 85 -7.65 -20.04 -6.32
N ASP A 86 -6.33 -20.06 -6.40
CA ASP A 86 -5.63 -19.75 -7.64
C ASP A 86 -6.01 -20.77 -8.71
N THR A 87 -6.57 -20.31 -9.82
CA THR A 87 -7.02 -21.14 -10.96
C THR A 87 -5.99 -21.23 -12.08
N ASN A 88 -4.92 -20.42 -12.00
CA ASN A 88 -3.90 -20.27 -13.05
C ASN A 88 -2.93 -21.46 -13.17
N GLY A 89 -3.03 -22.47 -12.30
CA GLY A 89 -2.23 -23.69 -12.36
C GLY A 89 -0.73 -23.50 -12.15
N LEU A 90 -0.27 -22.32 -11.72
CA LEU A 90 1.15 -22.01 -11.51
C LEU A 90 1.76 -22.85 -10.38
N ALA A 91 3.08 -23.11 -10.45
CA ALA A 91 3.78 -23.88 -9.42
C ALA A 91 3.66 -23.24 -8.03
N THR A 92 3.77 -21.92 -7.94
CA THR A 92 3.59 -21.15 -6.70
C THR A 92 2.18 -21.31 -6.11
N SER A 93 1.16 -21.28 -6.96
CA SER A 93 -0.25 -21.51 -6.60
C SER A 93 -0.50 -22.91 -6.04
N ARG A 94 0.25 -23.92 -6.50
CA ARG A 94 0.16 -25.31 -5.99
C ARG A 94 0.86 -25.46 -4.63
N VAL A 95 1.94 -24.70 -4.41
CA VAL A 95 2.73 -24.75 -3.17
C VAL A 95 2.03 -24.00 -2.04
N TYR A 96 1.39 -22.87 -2.33
CA TYR A 96 0.74 -22.00 -1.34
C TYR A 96 -0.76 -21.80 -1.60
N PRO A 97 -1.57 -22.86 -1.47
CA PRO A 97 -2.95 -22.84 -1.92
C PRO A 97 -3.90 -22.06 -1.01
N LEU A 98 -3.45 -21.56 0.16
CA LEU A 98 -4.27 -20.80 1.09
C LEU A 98 -3.57 -19.50 1.48
N ARG A 99 -4.22 -18.39 1.14
CA ARG A 99 -3.73 -17.02 1.32
C ARG A 99 -4.86 -16.16 1.89
N TYR A 100 -4.50 -15.22 2.75
CA TYR A 100 -5.42 -14.23 3.30
C TYR A 100 -4.92 -12.83 2.95
N ASP A 101 -5.78 -11.95 2.45
CA ASP A 101 -5.52 -10.51 2.41
C ASP A 101 -5.77 -9.96 3.82
N ILE A 102 -4.70 -9.51 4.47
CA ILE A 102 -4.71 -8.92 5.81
C ILE A 102 -4.32 -7.44 5.77
N SER A 103 -4.35 -6.80 4.60
CA SER A 103 -3.96 -5.40 4.41
C SER A 103 -4.81 -4.43 5.24
N ARG A 104 -6.04 -4.83 5.59
CA ARG A 104 -6.98 -4.04 6.43
C ARG A 104 -7.35 -4.75 7.73
N ALA A 105 -6.73 -5.88 8.02
CA ALA A 105 -7.04 -6.67 9.21
C ALA A 105 -6.57 -5.96 10.48
N SER A 106 -7.44 -5.88 11.49
CA SER A 106 -7.02 -5.43 12.82
C SER A 106 -6.08 -6.45 13.46
N SER A 107 -5.35 -6.06 14.51
CA SER A 107 -4.53 -7.00 15.30
C SER A 107 -5.37 -8.14 15.88
N ALA A 108 -6.62 -7.87 16.25
CA ALA A 108 -7.57 -8.87 16.74
C ALA A 108 -7.98 -9.87 15.63
N ASP A 109 -8.29 -9.38 14.43
CA ASP A 109 -8.65 -10.23 13.28
C ASP A 109 -7.48 -11.13 12.88
N ARG A 110 -6.27 -10.56 12.83
CA ARG A 110 -5.01 -11.29 12.56
C ARG A 110 -4.81 -12.42 13.57
N ALA A 111 -4.94 -12.12 14.87
CA ALA A 111 -4.79 -13.11 15.93
C ALA A 111 -5.88 -14.20 15.89
N ALA A 112 -7.11 -13.84 15.48
CA ALA A 112 -8.20 -14.80 15.34
C ALA A 112 -7.92 -15.82 14.21
N ILE A 113 -7.52 -15.35 13.03
CA ILE A 113 -7.15 -16.25 11.92
C ILE A 113 -5.92 -17.07 12.27
N TYR A 114 -4.89 -16.45 12.85
CA TYR A 114 -3.67 -17.15 13.21
C TYR A 114 -3.94 -18.31 14.18
N ARG A 115 -4.76 -18.07 15.22
CA ARG A 115 -5.20 -19.12 16.16
C ARG A 115 -6.00 -20.21 15.47
N CYS A 116 -6.91 -19.85 14.57
CA CYS A 116 -7.68 -20.85 13.81
C CYS A 116 -6.75 -21.75 13.00
N VAL A 117 -5.89 -21.14 12.19
CA VAL A 117 -5.00 -21.83 11.25
C VAL A 117 -3.96 -22.70 11.98
N GLN A 118 -3.34 -22.19 13.05
CA GLN A 118 -2.39 -22.98 13.84
C GLN A 118 -3.03 -24.19 14.56
N GLY A 119 -4.33 -24.12 14.86
CA GLY A 119 -5.05 -25.24 15.45
C GLY A 119 -5.38 -26.36 14.47
N GLN A 120 -5.16 -26.16 13.16
CA GLN A 120 -5.52 -27.14 12.14
C GLN A 120 -4.44 -28.20 11.93
N PRO A 121 -4.84 -29.46 11.65
CA PRO A 121 -3.89 -30.52 11.35
C PRO A 121 -3.13 -30.20 10.07
N LYS A 122 -1.86 -30.65 10.01
CA LYS A 122 -0.97 -30.51 8.83
C LYS A 122 -0.64 -29.06 8.44
N VAL A 123 -0.94 -28.09 9.28
CA VAL A 123 -0.40 -26.72 9.16
C VAL A 123 0.92 -26.64 9.90
N VAL A 124 1.96 -26.19 9.20
CA VAL A 124 3.30 -25.92 9.77
C VAL A 124 3.36 -24.51 10.34
N GLY A 125 2.64 -23.57 9.72
CA GLY A 125 2.56 -22.19 10.21
C GLY A 125 1.94 -21.24 9.22
N MET A 126 2.08 -19.94 9.49
CA MET A 126 1.58 -18.86 8.65
C MET A 126 2.60 -17.72 8.70
N SER A 127 2.97 -17.16 7.55
CA SER A 127 3.81 -15.95 7.48
C SER A 127 3.10 -14.84 6.72
N GLU A 128 3.44 -13.62 7.08
CA GLU A 128 3.00 -12.41 6.41
C GLU A 128 4.03 -12.02 5.35
N PHE A 129 3.54 -11.66 4.16
CA PHE A 129 4.32 -11.12 3.06
C PHE A 129 3.74 -9.76 2.70
N THR A 130 4.59 -8.74 2.75
CA THR A 130 4.25 -7.41 2.25
C THR A 130 4.66 -7.35 0.79
N GLN A 131 3.71 -7.15 -0.11
CA GLN A 131 4.00 -6.89 -1.52
C GLN A 131 4.18 -5.38 -1.75
N GLY A 132 5.31 -5.01 -2.34
CA GLY A 132 5.61 -3.62 -2.75
C GLY A 132 6.80 -2.95 -2.04
N GLU A 133 7.66 -3.71 -1.36
CA GLU A 133 8.98 -3.23 -0.88
C GLU A 133 10.08 -3.38 -1.94
#